data_AF-A0A383DUD3-F1
#
_entry.id   AF-A0A383DUD3-F1
#
_cell.length_a   1.000
_cell.length_b   1.000
_cell.length_c   1.000
_cell.angle_alpha   90.00
_cell.angle_beta   90.00
_cell.angle_gamma   90.00
#
_symmetry.space_group_name_H-M   'P 1'
#
loop_
_entity.id
_entity.type
_entity.pdbx_description
1 polymer ?
#
loop_
_entity_poly.entity_id
_entity_poly.type
_entity_poly.pdbx_seq_one_letter_code
_entity_poly.pdbx_strand_id
1 'polypeptide(L)'
;MNQDPKHRGFRQVLGIYVSGFALVLSGLLLNPTEAHAHVTDVVITHCTDVLGGKPFGETGVYEKCVGTIYFALDPQNPRNRIIVDLDKAPRNAMG
;
A
#
# COMPACT_ATOMS: atom_id res chain seq x y z
N MET A 1 -63.71 -0.97 15.49
CA MET A 1 -62.89 -0.41 16.61
C MET A 1 -62.28 -1.61 17.32
N ASN A 2 -60.98 -1.86 17.43
CA ASN A 2 -59.73 -1.14 17.16
C ASN A 2 -58.63 -2.22 16.96
N GLN A 3 -57.59 -1.90 16.20
CA GLN A 3 -56.50 -2.83 15.82
C GLN A 3 -55.58 -3.17 17.01
N ASP A 4 -54.98 -4.36 17.00
CA ASP A 4 -53.79 -4.63 17.82
C ASP A 4 -52.68 -5.26 16.97
N PRO A 5 -51.77 -4.46 16.38
CA PRO A 5 -50.67 -4.94 15.54
C PRO A 5 -49.37 -4.92 16.35
N LYS A 6 -49.05 -5.96 17.14
CA LYS A 6 -47.83 -5.92 18.00
C LYS A 6 -46.83 -7.07 17.84
N HIS A 7 -46.99 -7.96 16.85
CA HIS A 7 -46.11 -9.12 16.71
C HIS A 7 -45.03 -9.01 15.61
N ARG A 8 -44.96 -7.89 14.86
CA ARG A 8 -44.03 -7.75 13.72
C ARG A 8 -42.63 -7.21 14.06
N GLY A 9 -42.44 -6.52 15.21
CA GLY A 9 -41.21 -5.75 15.49
C GLY A 9 -40.02 -6.51 16.09
N PHE A 10 -40.24 -7.61 16.82
CA PHE A 10 -39.17 -8.22 17.64
C PHE A 10 -38.13 -9.00 16.81
N ARG A 11 -38.55 -9.65 15.73
CA ARG A 11 -37.66 -10.43 14.84
C ARG A 11 -36.83 -9.54 13.91
N GLN A 12 -37.33 -8.35 13.57
CA GLN A 12 -36.66 -7.41 12.66
C GLN A 12 -35.52 -6.64 13.36
N VAL A 13 -35.75 -6.21 14.60
CA VAL A 13 -34.77 -5.44 15.38
C VAL A 13 -33.54 -6.30 15.73
N LEU A 14 -33.74 -7.56 16.15
CA LEU A 14 -32.65 -8.49 16.44
C LEU A 14 -31.79 -8.80 15.20
N GLY A 15 -32.42 -8.93 14.03
CA GLY A 15 -31.72 -9.14 12.76
C GLY A 15 -30.84 -7.98 12.32
N ILE A 16 -31.26 -6.72 12.59
CA ILE A 16 -30.45 -5.52 12.34
C ILE A 16 -29.20 -5.51 13.22
N TYR A 17 -29.31 -5.87 14.50
CA TYR A 17 -28.16 -5.92 15.40
C TYR A 17 -27.16 -7.02 15.02
N VAL A 18 -27.63 -8.21 14.63
CA VAL A 18 -26.76 -9.29 14.16
C VAL A 18 -26.06 -8.90 12.85
N SER A 19 -26.78 -8.26 11.93
CA SER A 19 -26.20 -7.80 10.65
C SER A 19 -25.21 -6.65 10.84
N GLY A 20 -25.52 -5.70 11.72
CA GLY A 20 -24.62 -4.61 12.09
C GLY A 20 -23.37 -5.12 12.80
N PHE A 21 -23.52 -6.08 13.72
CA PHE A 21 -22.39 -6.72 14.40
C PHE A 21 -21.51 -7.51 13.42
N ALA A 22 -22.10 -8.25 12.48
CA ALA A 22 -21.35 -8.98 11.46
C ALA A 22 -20.58 -8.04 10.51
N LEU A 23 -21.14 -6.88 10.15
CA LEU A 23 -20.44 -5.88 9.33
C LEU A 23 -19.27 -5.23 10.08
N VAL A 24 -19.44 -4.92 11.37
CA VAL A 24 -18.35 -4.41 12.21
C VAL A 24 -17.25 -5.46 12.39
N LEU A 25 -17.62 -6.72 12.62
CA LEU A 25 -16.65 -7.82 12.74
C LEU A 25 -15.88 -8.05 11.44
N SER A 26 -16.58 -8.02 10.30
CA SER A 26 -15.95 -8.13 8.97
C SER A 26 -14.99 -6.97 8.73
N GLY A 27 -15.39 -5.73 9.01
CA GLY A 27 -14.51 -4.55 8.90
C GLY A 27 -13.26 -4.64 9.77
N LEU A 28 -13.34 -5.25 10.96
CA LEU A 28 -12.18 -5.45 11.84
C LEU A 28 -11.21 -6.55 11.35
N LEU A 29 -11.70 -7.50 10.56
CA LEU A 29 -10.90 -8.61 10.02
C LEU A 29 -10.21 -8.25 8.69
N LEU A 30 -10.73 -7.28 7.94
CA LEU A 30 -10.09 -6.79 6.71
C LEU A 30 -9.03 -5.73 7.03
N ASN A 31 -7.84 -6.17 7.43
CA ASN A 31 -6.66 -5.30 7.46
C ASN A 31 -6.07 -5.19 6.04
N PRO A 32 -6.01 -4.00 5.42
CA PRO A 32 -5.30 -3.83 4.16
C PRO A 32 -3.82 -4.17 4.38
N THR A 33 -3.27 -5.02 3.53
CA THR A 33 -1.82 -5.24 3.51
C THR A 33 -1.18 -4.00 2.91
N GLU A 34 -0.41 -3.26 3.72
CA GLU A 34 0.31 -2.09 3.22
C GLU A 34 1.33 -2.54 2.17
N ALA A 35 1.11 -2.11 0.93
CA ALA A 35 2.08 -2.30 -0.14
C ALA A 35 3.22 -1.28 0.04
N HIS A 36 4.18 -1.61 0.89
CA HIS A 36 5.39 -0.81 1.06
C HIS A 36 6.34 -1.05 -0.10
N ALA A 37 6.63 -0.01 -0.87
CA ALA A 37 7.74 -0.01 -1.82
C ALA A 37 9.04 0.30 -1.05
N HIS A 38 9.68 -0.73 -0.50
CA HIS A 38 10.85 -0.54 0.34
C HIS A 38 12.12 -0.37 -0.51
N VAL A 39 12.49 0.88 -0.76
CA VAL A 39 13.83 1.24 -1.24
C VAL A 39 14.81 1.01 -0.10
N THR A 40 15.84 0.20 -0.32
CA THR A 40 16.84 -0.06 0.72
C THR A 40 17.98 0.95 0.69
N ASP A 41 18.28 1.51 -0.47
CA ASP A 41 19.30 2.54 -0.60
C ASP A 41 19.10 3.42 -1.85
N VAL A 42 19.54 4.68 -1.77
CA VAL A 42 19.54 5.64 -2.88
C VAL A 42 20.90 6.32 -2.95
N VAL A 43 21.65 6.00 -3.99
CA VAL A 43 22.99 6.56 -4.23
C VAL A 43 22.89 7.56 -5.38
N ILE A 44 22.95 8.86 -5.07
CA ILE A 44 23.04 9.91 -6.08
C ILE A 44 24.50 10.10 -6.45
N THR A 45 24.85 9.88 -7.73
CA THR A 45 26.22 10.00 -8.22
C THR A 45 26.56 11.45 -8.58
N HIS A 46 25.64 12.16 -9.24
CA HIS A 46 25.79 13.59 -9.49
C HIS A 46 24.45 14.25 -9.80
N CYS A 47 24.37 15.55 -9.57
CA CYS A 47 23.31 16.42 -10.06
C CYS A 47 23.92 17.55 -10.89
N THR A 48 23.20 18.01 -11.91
CA THR A 48 23.59 19.15 -12.74
C THR A 48 22.38 20.01 -13.03
N ASP A 49 22.60 21.32 -13.13
CA ASP A 49 21.57 22.25 -13.55
C ASP A 49 21.06 21.91 -14.95
N VAL A 50 19.74 21.92 -15.10
CA VAL A 50 19.08 21.85 -16.39
C VAL A 50 19.14 23.23 -17.04
N LEU A 51 19.45 23.26 -18.34
CA LEU A 51 19.56 24.50 -19.13
C LEU A 51 20.49 25.57 -18.52
N GLY A 52 21.52 25.16 -17.77
CA GLY A 52 22.45 26.07 -17.10
C GLY A 52 21.79 26.96 -16.04
N GLY A 53 20.78 26.43 -15.34
CA GLY A 53 20.10 27.12 -14.25
C GLY A 53 19.02 28.09 -14.71
N LYS A 54 18.58 28.02 -15.97
CA LYS A 54 17.45 28.81 -16.45
C LYS A 54 16.14 28.32 -15.80
N PRO A 55 15.31 29.22 -15.28
CA PRO A 55 14.04 28.85 -14.66
C PRO A 55 13.01 28.38 -15.69
N PHE A 56 12.13 27.48 -15.28
CA PHE A 56 10.99 27.03 -16.06
C PHE A 56 9.70 27.69 -15.53
N GLY A 57 9.32 28.82 -16.15
CA GLY A 57 8.17 29.62 -15.72
C GLY A 57 8.30 30.07 -14.27
N GLU A 58 7.20 30.02 -13.53
CA GLU A 58 7.16 30.39 -12.10
C GLU A 58 7.69 29.29 -11.17
N THR A 59 7.87 28.06 -11.65
CA THR A 59 8.34 26.94 -10.81
C THR A 59 9.83 27.04 -10.45
N GLY A 60 10.61 27.81 -11.22
CA GLY A 60 12.03 28.06 -10.94
C GLY A 60 12.98 27.09 -11.62
N VAL A 61 14.19 26.99 -11.08
CA VAL A 61 15.31 26.23 -11.66
C VAL A 61 15.16 24.74 -11.39
N TYR A 62 15.73 23.91 -12.27
CA TYR A 62 15.67 22.45 -12.17
C TYR A 62 17.07 21.85 -12.20
N GLU A 63 17.22 20.74 -11.50
CA GLU A 63 18.40 19.89 -11.55
C GLU A 63 18.05 18.52 -12.13
N LYS A 64 18.99 17.95 -12.88
CA LYS A 64 18.99 16.55 -13.29
C LYS A 64 19.96 15.81 -12.38
N CYS A 65 19.42 14.91 -11.56
CA CYS A 65 20.20 13.99 -10.75
C CYS A 65 20.29 12.61 -11.40
N VAL A 66 21.47 12.00 -11.34
CA VAL A 66 21.75 10.65 -11.84
C VAL A 66 22.33 9.82 -10.69
N GLY A 67 21.82 8.60 -10.54
CA GLY A 67 22.20 7.71 -9.45
C GLY A 67 21.65 6.30 -9.61
N THR A 68 21.78 5.51 -8.55
CA THR A 68 21.29 4.13 -8.46
C THR A 68 20.38 3.98 -7.25
N ILE A 69 19.23 3.34 -7.46
CA ILE A 69 18.30 2.97 -6.38
C ILE A 69 18.39 1.45 -6.21
N TYR A 70 18.55 1.02 -4.96
CA TYR A 70 18.62 -0.39 -4.60
C TYR A 70 17.33 -0.83 -3.93
N PHE A 71 16.91 -2.05 -4.28
CA PHE A 71 15.76 -2.73 -3.69
C PHE A 71 16.21 -4.09 -3.17
N ALA A 72 15.59 -4.53 -2.07
CA ALA A 72 15.68 -5.90 -1.62
C ALA A 72 14.36 -6.63 -1.93
N LEU A 73 14.47 -7.85 -2.44
CA LEU A 73 13.32 -8.68 -2.79
C LEU A 73 13.38 -9.96 -1.98
N ASP A 74 12.23 -10.37 -1.41
CA ASP A 74 12.10 -11.70 -0.81
C ASP A 74 11.99 -12.75 -1.93
N PRO A 75 12.95 -13.70 -2.03
CA PRO A 75 12.90 -14.73 -3.07
C PRO A 75 11.81 -15.77 -2.85
N GLN A 76 11.26 -15.87 -1.64
CA GLN A 76 10.13 -16.77 -1.33
C GLN A 76 8.79 -16.18 -1.75
N ASN A 77 8.72 -14.89 -2.07
CA ASN A 77 7.50 -14.27 -2.57
C ASN A 77 7.10 -14.90 -3.91
N PRO A 78 5.89 -15.49 -4.03
CA PRO A 78 5.45 -16.13 -5.27
C PRO A 78 5.48 -15.23 -6.51
N ARG A 79 5.34 -13.91 -6.33
CA ARG A 79 5.40 -12.92 -7.42
C ARG A 79 6.81 -12.78 -8.00
N ASN A 80 7.84 -13.08 -7.22
CA ASN A 80 9.24 -12.93 -7.60
C ASN A 80 9.81 -14.18 -8.28
N ARG A 81 9.06 -15.29 -8.35
CA ARG A 81 9.50 -16.56 -8.96
C ARG A 81 9.87 -16.47 -10.44
N ILE A 82 9.42 -15.44 -11.13
CA ILE A 82 9.78 -15.18 -12.53
C ILE A 82 11.23 -14.69 -12.67
N ILE A 83 11.83 -14.19 -11.59
CA ILE A 83 13.20 -13.69 -11.58
C ILE A 83 14.14 -14.88 -11.40
N VAL A 84 14.90 -15.18 -12.45
CA VAL A 84 15.87 -16.29 -12.47
C VAL A 84 16.99 -16.03 -11.47
N ASP A 85 17.39 -17.08 -10.75
CA ASP A 85 18.48 -17.10 -9.76
C ASP A 85 18.35 -16.08 -8.61
N LEU A 86 17.14 -15.54 -8.38
CA LEU A 86 16.89 -14.61 -7.27
C LEU A 86 17.22 -15.22 -5.90
N ASP A 87 17.03 -16.54 -5.76
CA ASP A 87 17.39 -17.29 -4.56
C ASP A 87 18.91 -17.34 -4.29
N LYS A 88 19.73 -17.17 -5.33
CA LYS A 88 21.20 -17.16 -5.29
C LYS A 88 21.80 -15.77 -5.18
N ALA A 89 20.98 -14.72 -5.26
CA ALA A 89 21.44 -13.35 -5.13
C ALA A 89 22.04 -13.08 -3.73
N PRO A 90 23.02 -12.16 -3.61
CA PRO A 90 23.54 -11.73 -2.31
C PRO A 90 22.41 -11.25 -1.39
N ARG A 91 22.45 -11.67 -0.13
CA ARG A 91 21.47 -11.27 0.90
C ARG A 91 21.95 -10.03 1.64
N ASN A 92 21.02 -9.17 2.03
CA ASN A 92 21.33 -8.05 2.91
C ASN A 92 21.36 -8.53 4.38
N ALA A 93 21.56 -7.61 5.33
CA ALA A 93 21.64 -7.93 6.75
C ALA A 93 20.35 -8.55 7.35
N MET A 94 19.22 -8.51 6.62
CA MET A 94 17.95 -9.12 7.04
C MET A 94 17.73 -10.54 6.51
N GLY A 95 18.59 -11.02 5.59
CA GLY A 95 18.50 -12.35 4.97
C GLY A 95 17.73 -12.41 3.67
#